data_AF-A0A9N8VZP8-F1
#
_entry.id   AF-A0A9N8VZP8-F1
#
_cell.length_a   1.000
_cell.length_b   1.000
_cell.length_c   1.000
_cell.angle_alpha   90.00
_cell.angle_beta   90.00
_cell.angle_gamma   90.00
#
_symmetry.space_group_name_H-M   'P 1'
#
loop_
_entity.id
_entity.type
_entity.pdbx_description
1 polymer ?
#
loop_
_entity_poly.entity_id
_entity_poly.type
_entity_poly.pdbx_seq_one_letter_code
_entity_poly.pdbx_strand_id
1 'polypeptide(L)' 'MEYEDVLTNQPVVIDNGSGVIKAGLPTNIFWDKKKNSVGRPKHVRIMAGAVEGDLFIG' A
#
# COMPACT_ATOMS: atom_id res chain seq x y z
N MET A 1 -8.47 -26.73 23.93
CA MET A 1 -9.25 -26.38 22.72
C MET A 1 -8.24 -26.10 21.65
N GLU A 2 -8.12 -27.04 20.75
CA GLU A 2 -7.20 -27.03 19.62
C GLU A 2 -7.72 -25.99 18.61
N TYR A 3 -6.91 -24.97 18.32
CA TYR A 3 -7.24 -23.89 17.38
C TYR A 3 -6.87 -24.28 15.93
N GLU A 4 -6.75 -25.58 15.62
CA GLU A 4 -6.14 -26.05 14.36
C GLU A 4 -7.05 -25.89 13.13
N ASP A 5 -8.36 -25.65 13.28
CA ASP A 5 -9.30 -25.66 12.15
C ASP A 5 -10.02 -24.34 11.87
N VAL A 6 -9.46 -23.21 12.32
CA VAL A 6 -9.88 -21.92 11.74
C VAL A 6 -8.96 -21.61 10.58
N LEU A 7 -9.44 -21.85 9.35
CA LEU A 7 -8.84 -21.30 8.12
C LEU A 7 -8.94 -19.77 8.16
N THR A 8 -8.11 -19.13 8.99
CA THR A 8 -7.97 -17.67 9.00
C THR A 8 -7.18 -17.28 7.77
N ASN A 9 -7.58 -16.19 7.10
CA ASN A 9 -6.72 -15.58 6.10
C ASN A 9 -5.30 -15.40 6.67
N GLN A 10 -4.28 -15.72 5.88
CA GLN A 10 -2.89 -15.50 6.27
C GLN A 10 -2.71 -14.02 6.67
N PRO A 11 -2.17 -13.71 7.86
CA PRO A 11 -2.00 -12.33 8.30
C PRO A 11 -1.00 -11.58 7.41
N VAL A 12 -1.19 -10.27 7.31
CA VAL A 12 -0.24 -9.34 6.65
C VAL A 12 0.44 -8.51 7.73
N VAL A 13 1.74 -8.35 7.61
CA VAL A 13 2.55 -7.49 8.48
C VAL A 13 2.80 -6.17 7.74
N ILE A 14 2.62 -5.06 8.45
CA ILE A 14 2.83 -3.71 7.93
C ILE A 14 3.81 -2.99 8.86
N ASP A 15 4.99 -2.67 8.34
CA ASP A 15 6.04 -1.90 9.00
C ASP A 15 6.01 -0.46 8.49
N ASN A 16 5.51 0.47 9.32
CA ASN A 16 5.33 1.87 8.96
C ASN A 16 6.59 2.69 9.26
N GLY A 17 7.27 3.15 8.20
CA GLY A 17 8.34 4.14 8.29
C GLY A 17 7.96 5.44 7.60
N SER A 18 8.51 6.57 8.07
CA SER A 18 8.23 7.90 7.51
C SER A 18 8.68 8.07 6.05
N GLY A 19 9.71 7.35 5.61
CA GLY A 19 10.16 7.37 4.20
C GLY A 19 9.66 6.19 3.37
N VAL A 20 9.51 5.02 4.01
CA VAL A 20 9.19 3.75 3.36
C VAL A 20 8.22 2.96 4.23
N ILE A 21 7.14 2.47 3.63
CA ILE A 21 6.28 1.42 4.22
C ILE A 21 6.73 0.08 3.64
N LYS A 22 6.85 -0.94 4.49
CA LYS A 22 7.06 -2.33 4.06
C LYS A 22 5.84 -3.17 4.42
N ALA A 23 5.37 -3.99 3.48
CA ALA A 23 4.24 -4.87 3.71
C ALA A 23 4.50 -6.27 3.12
N GLY A 24 3.91 -7.29 3.71
CA GLY A 24 4.10 -8.67 3.25
C GLY A 24 3.50 -9.71 4.19
N LEU A 25 3.50 -10.97 3.73
CA LEU A 25 3.16 -12.11 4.57
C LEU A 25 4.36 -12.45 5.48
N PRO A 26 4.14 -12.85 6.74
CA PRO A 26 5.21 -13.14 7.69
C PRO A 26 6.26 -14.16 7.21
N THR A 27 5.84 -15.10 6.37
CA THR A 27 6.66 -16.19 5.84
C THR A 27 7.45 -15.81 4.58
N ASN A 28 7.20 -14.62 4.02
CA ASN A 28 7.88 -14.20 2.80
C ASN A 28 9.29 -13.66 3.12
N ILE A 29 10.26 -14.09 2.32
CA ILE A 29 11.65 -13.60 2.39
C ILE A 29 11.72 -12.14 1.90
N PHE A 30 10.86 -11.77 0.95
CA PHE A 30 10.80 -10.44 0.36
C PHE A 30 9.57 -9.67 0.82
N TRP A 31 9.80 -8.40 1.16
CA TRP A 31 8.77 -7.43 1.56
C TRP A 31 8.54 -6.45 0.41
N ASP A 32 7.27 -6.12 0.12
CA ASP A 32 6.96 -5.02 -0.78
C ASP A 32 7.31 -3.71 -0.09
N LYS A 33 8.10 -2.86 -0.76
CA LYS A 33 8.61 -1.60 -0.23
C LYS A 33 8.10 -0.46 -1.08
N LYS A 34 7.27 0.40 -0.49
CA LYS A 34 6.70 1.59 -1.14
C LYS A 34 7.12 2.85 -0.42
N LYS A 35 7.14 3.97 -1.13
CA LYS A 35 7.33 5.29 -0.50
C LYS A 35 6.12 5.62 0.36
N ASN A 36 6.36 6.16 1.55
CA ASN A 36 5.29 6.65 2.41
C ASN A 36 4.88 8.08 2.05
N SER A 37 4.40 8.28 0.83
CA SER A 37 3.95 9.57 0.35
C SER A 37 2.85 9.42 -0.70
N VAL A 38 2.03 10.47 -0.84
CA VAL A 38 0.97 10.50 -1.85
C VAL A 38 1.13 11.75 -2.71
N GLY A 39 1.20 11.56 -4.02
CA GLY A 39 1.30 12.65 -4.98
C GLY A 39 -0.02 13.41 -5.11
N ARG A 40 0.04 14.73 -5.09
CA ARG A 40 -1.10 15.62 -5.34
C ARG A 40 -0.80 16.57 -6.50
N PRO A 41 -1.72 16.76 -7.46
CA PRO A 41 -1.54 17.71 -8.54
C PRO A 41 -1.52 19.12 -7.99
N LYS A 42 -0.55 19.92 -8.41
CA LYS A 42 -0.44 21.32 -7.98
C LYS A 42 -1.26 22.30 -8.84
N HIS A 43 -1.49 21.95 -10.10
CA HIS A 43 -2.03 22.87 -11.10
C HIS A 43 -3.26 22.27 -11.78
N VAL A 44 -4.18 23.15 -12.16
CA VAL A 44 -5.39 22.81 -12.93
C VAL A 44 -4.96 22.16 -14.25
N ARG A 45 -5.55 21.00 -14.54
CA ARG A 45 -5.27 20.23 -15.75
C ARG A 45 -5.99 20.88 -16.93
N ILE A 46 -5.27 21.17 -18.01
CA ILE A 46 -5.81 21.87 -19.19
C ILE A 46 -5.99 20.95 -20.42
N MET A 47 -5.49 19.72 -20.37
CA MET A 47 -5.56 18.77 -21.48
C MET A 47 -6.78 17.85 -21.35
N ALA A 48 -7.53 17.67 -22.43
CA ALA A 48 -8.60 16.68 -22.50
C ALA A 48 -8.04 15.25 -22.29
N GLY A 49 -8.70 14.47 -21.43
CA GLY A 49 -8.25 13.11 -21.07
C GLY A 49 -7.23 13.04 -19.93
N ALA A 50 -6.93 14.15 -19.26
CA ALA A 50 -6.17 14.11 -18.02
C ALA A 50 -6.95 13.35 -16.94
N VAL A 51 -6.29 12.46 -16.19
CA VAL A 51 -6.94 11.60 -15.18
C VAL A 51 -7.76 12.45 -14.19
N GLU A 52 -8.95 12.02 -13.81
CA GLU A 52 -9.80 12.80 -12.91
C GLU A 52 -9.36 12.63 -11.44
N GLY A 53 -9.50 13.69 -10.63
CA GLY A 53 -9.25 13.68 -9.19
C GLY A 53 -8.01 14.46 -8.71
N ASP A 54 -7.91 14.62 -7.38
CA ASP A 54 -6.86 15.38 -6.68
C ASP A 54 -5.84 14.49 -5.96
N LEU A 55 -6.12 13.19 -5.85
CA LEU A 55 -5.29 12.22 -5.15
C LEU A 55 -4.88 11.11 -6.13
N PHE A 56 -3.58 10.96 -6.34
CA PHE A 56 -3.03 9.91 -7.20
C PHE A 56 -2.22 8.95 -6.37
N ILE A 57 -2.59 7.67 -6.46
CA ILE A 57 -1.84 6.57 -5.87
C ILE A 57 -1.02 5.96 -7.01
N GLY A 58 0.31 5.96 -6.86
CA GLY A 58 1.27 5.41 -7.82
C GLY A 58 2.49 4.87 -7.11
#